data_AF-A0A7Y1UWQ8-F1
#
_entry.id   AF-A0A7Y1UWQ8-F1
#
_cell.length_a   1.000
_cell.length_b   1.000
_cell.length_c   1.000
_cell.angle_alpha   90.00
_cell.angle_beta   90.00
_cell.angle_gamma   90.00
#
_symmetry.space_group_name_H-M   'P 1'
#
loop_
_entity.id
_entity.type
_entity.pdbx_description
1 polymer ?
#
loop_
_entity_poly.entity_id
_entity_poly.type
_entity_poly.pdbx_seq_one_letter_code
_entity_poly.pdbx_strand_id
1 'polypeptide(L)'
;MKRLMTLAIAAALLVSACTTSTNGTTTTQAATSTTSAVTTTSSTDAPSTTTTATPSTTTTTSTTVTTTTIAGQPIVFGPLAGDVIAVIGVAFDDVLNLRENPGTDQTILKGLPPTYASMVAQGEAWQMPNSFWYKVEADGTIGWVSARFIAYLGDVTDDTSRIVGILGGIPEAETMLDLADIVGDALGSDDPASLITVTVAPTVGDLGEVVIDIVGLGDDSVRGLRAHIFGQPTEDGEGFSLKSVEVTTLCGRGLSDGLCT
;
A
#
# COMPACT_ATOMS: atom_id res chain seq x y z
N MET A 1 -35.45 8.51 25.26
CA MET A 1 -36.03 9.80 25.70
C MET A 1 -35.77 10.82 24.60
N LYS A 2 -36.82 11.30 23.94
CA LYS A 2 -36.77 12.23 22.80
C LYS A 2 -36.38 13.63 23.30
N ARG A 3 -35.32 14.22 22.75
CA ARG A 3 -35.08 15.67 22.86
C ARG A 3 -35.29 16.30 21.49
N LEU A 4 -36.40 17.04 21.40
CA LEU A 4 -36.66 18.03 20.36
C LEU A 4 -35.55 19.08 20.43
N MET A 5 -34.92 19.39 19.30
CA MET A 5 -34.06 20.56 19.16
C MET A 5 -34.65 21.45 18.06
N THR A 6 -35.01 22.65 18.46
CA THR A 6 -35.72 23.66 17.67
C THR A 6 -34.74 24.37 16.75
N LEU A 7 -35.01 24.35 15.45
CA LEU A 7 -34.26 25.03 14.39
C LEU A 7 -34.68 26.50 14.32
N ALA A 8 -33.75 27.44 14.51
CA ALA A 8 -33.95 28.86 14.26
C ALA A 8 -33.25 29.25 12.96
N ILE A 9 -34.05 29.58 11.95
CA ILE A 9 -33.60 30.07 10.63
C ILE A 9 -33.44 31.58 10.73
N ALA A 10 -32.23 32.08 10.48
CA ALA A 10 -31.99 33.50 10.20
C ALA A 10 -31.40 33.63 8.79
N ALA A 11 -32.25 34.07 7.88
CA ALA A 11 -31.89 34.46 6.52
C ALA A 11 -31.39 35.91 6.51
N ALA A 12 -30.24 36.14 5.88
CA ALA A 12 -29.81 37.48 5.48
C ALA A 12 -29.35 37.45 4.02
N LEU A 13 -30.19 38.01 3.14
CA LEU A 13 -29.86 38.44 1.79
C LEU A 13 -29.06 39.76 1.84
N LEU A 14 -28.02 39.90 1.01
CA LEU A 14 -27.56 41.17 0.38
C LEU A 14 -26.49 40.83 -0.68
N VAL A 15 -26.86 40.72 -1.97
CA VAL A 15 -26.76 41.71 -3.07
C VAL A 15 -25.33 42.01 -3.58
N SER A 16 -25.01 41.38 -4.72
CA SER A 16 -24.52 41.94 -5.99
C SER A 16 -23.33 42.92 -6.04
N ALA A 17 -22.27 42.54 -6.76
CA ALA A 17 -21.62 43.39 -7.75
C ALA A 17 -20.88 42.56 -8.82
N CYS A 18 -21.19 42.86 -10.08
CA CYS A 18 -20.52 42.35 -11.28
C CYS A 18 -19.04 42.77 -11.35
N THR A 19 -18.21 41.96 -11.99
CA THR A 19 -17.20 42.48 -12.93
C THR A 19 -16.76 41.38 -13.89
N THR A 20 -17.08 41.62 -15.15
CA THR A 20 -16.56 40.95 -16.35
C THR A 20 -15.08 41.25 -16.54
N SER A 21 -14.27 40.23 -16.81
CA SER A 21 -13.10 40.41 -17.67
C SER A 21 -12.87 39.20 -18.55
N THR A 22 -13.00 39.48 -19.83
CA THR A 22 -12.80 38.63 -21.00
C THR A 22 -11.34 38.75 -21.42
N ASN A 23 -10.66 37.62 -21.60
CA ASN A 23 -9.61 37.35 -22.59
C ASN A 23 -9.12 35.92 -22.29
N GLY A 24 -9.27 34.92 -23.14
CA GLY A 24 -9.08 34.95 -24.58
C GLY A 24 -7.63 34.59 -24.90
N THR A 25 -7.23 33.33 -24.72
CA THR A 25 -6.11 32.74 -25.47
C THR A 25 -6.33 31.24 -25.59
N THR A 26 -6.89 30.85 -26.74
CA THR A 26 -6.89 29.49 -27.24
C THR A 26 -5.48 29.20 -27.78
N THR A 27 -4.69 28.43 -27.05
CA THR A 27 -3.44 27.88 -27.59
C THR A 27 -3.69 26.43 -27.97
N THR A 28 -4.01 26.23 -29.25
CA THR A 28 -3.91 24.94 -29.93
C THR A 28 -2.44 24.54 -29.95
N GLN A 29 -2.04 23.59 -29.11
CA GLN A 29 -0.71 22.97 -29.21
C GLN A 29 -0.84 21.61 -29.89
N ALA A 30 -0.16 21.52 -31.02
CA ALA A 30 -0.20 20.42 -31.97
C ALA A 30 0.40 19.13 -31.38
N ALA A 31 -0.31 18.03 -31.62
CA ALA A 31 0.21 16.68 -31.44
C ALA A 31 1.40 16.47 -32.39
N THR A 32 2.57 16.16 -31.82
CA THR A 32 3.72 15.65 -32.58
C THR A 32 3.81 14.15 -32.32
N SER A 33 3.34 13.38 -33.29
CA SER A 33 3.43 11.92 -33.31
C SER A 33 4.80 11.53 -33.86
N THR A 34 5.72 11.15 -32.98
CA THR A 34 7.04 10.64 -33.38
C THR A 34 6.96 9.13 -33.55
N THR A 35 6.90 8.68 -34.79
CA THR A 35 7.00 7.27 -35.21
C THR A 35 8.44 6.79 -35.03
N SER A 36 8.68 5.91 -34.06
CA SER A 36 9.96 5.20 -33.91
C SER A 36 9.93 3.89 -34.69
N ALA A 37 10.91 3.73 -35.56
CA ALA A 37 11.09 2.61 -36.47
C ALA A 37 11.51 1.32 -35.73
N VAL A 38 10.86 0.22 -36.12
CA VAL A 38 11.24 -1.17 -35.79
C VAL A 38 12.57 -1.50 -36.44
N THR A 39 13.56 -1.89 -35.63
CA THR A 39 14.80 -2.52 -36.10
C THR A 39 14.77 -3.99 -35.71
N THR A 40 14.53 -4.85 -36.70
CA THR A 40 14.65 -6.31 -36.62
C THR A 40 16.11 -6.70 -36.89
N THR A 41 16.81 -7.16 -35.86
CA THR A 41 18.11 -7.84 -36.01
C THR A 41 17.90 -9.35 -35.88
N SER A 42 18.02 -10.04 -37.01
CA SER A 42 18.12 -11.49 -37.10
C SER A 42 19.52 -11.95 -36.67
N SER A 43 19.63 -12.78 -35.64
CA SER A 43 20.87 -13.44 -35.23
C SER A 43 20.93 -14.86 -35.78
N THR A 44 22.00 -15.13 -36.52
CA THR A 44 22.36 -16.37 -37.20
C THR A 44 22.66 -17.51 -36.23
N ASP A 45 22.07 -18.68 -36.49
CA ASP A 45 22.35 -19.95 -35.83
C ASP A 45 23.80 -20.43 -36.06
N ALA A 46 24.46 -20.85 -34.98
CA ALA A 46 25.73 -21.56 -35.01
C ALA A 46 25.50 -23.09 -34.89
N PRO A 47 26.23 -23.93 -35.63
CA PRO A 47 26.09 -25.38 -35.56
C PRO A 47 26.68 -25.95 -34.26
N SER A 48 25.86 -26.68 -33.51
CA SER A 48 26.28 -27.41 -32.32
C SER A 48 26.85 -28.78 -32.70
N THR A 49 28.09 -29.04 -32.30
CA THR A 49 28.81 -30.31 -32.49
C THR A 49 28.36 -31.36 -31.47
N THR A 50 27.73 -32.43 -31.95
CA THR A 50 27.39 -33.62 -31.17
C THR A 50 28.65 -34.37 -30.75
N THR A 51 28.96 -34.37 -29.47
CA THR A 51 30.00 -35.24 -28.87
C THR A 51 29.32 -36.38 -28.12
N THR A 52 29.41 -37.58 -28.67
CA THR A 52 28.90 -38.82 -28.07
C THR A 52 29.75 -39.18 -26.84
N ALA A 53 29.19 -38.99 -25.64
CA ALA A 53 29.80 -39.40 -24.39
C ALA A 53 29.46 -40.86 -24.05
N THR A 54 30.50 -41.63 -23.72
CA THR A 54 30.48 -43.02 -23.26
C THR A 54 29.70 -43.16 -21.94
N PRO A 55 28.86 -44.18 -21.74
CA PRO A 55 28.14 -44.38 -20.48
C PRO A 55 29.09 -44.90 -19.39
N SER A 56 29.40 -44.06 -18.40
CA SER A 56 30.04 -44.47 -17.15
C SER A 56 28.98 -44.84 -16.12
N THR A 57 28.91 -46.13 -15.79
CA THR A 57 28.08 -46.69 -14.72
C THR A 57 28.57 -46.16 -13.37
N THR A 58 27.90 -45.13 -12.86
CA THR A 58 28.15 -44.59 -11.51
C THR A 58 27.12 -45.19 -10.56
N THR A 59 27.59 -45.95 -9.59
CA THR A 59 26.78 -46.50 -8.48
C THR A 59 26.29 -45.34 -7.62
N THR A 60 25.02 -44.97 -7.79
CA THR A 60 24.36 -43.93 -6.99
C THR A 60 24.04 -44.47 -5.62
N THR A 61 24.82 -44.08 -4.61
CA THR A 61 24.45 -44.24 -3.20
C THR A 61 23.25 -43.33 -2.96
N SER A 62 22.06 -43.93 -2.85
CA SER A 62 20.81 -43.21 -2.59
C SER A 62 20.84 -42.64 -1.17
N THR A 63 21.19 -41.36 -1.05
CA THR A 63 21.02 -40.60 0.19
C THR A 63 19.54 -40.32 0.36
N THR A 64 18.90 -40.96 1.34
CA THR A 64 17.53 -40.65 1.75
C THR A 64 17.49 -39.21 2.23
N VAL A 65 17.03 -38.30 1.36
CA VAL A 65 16.76 -36.91 1.72
C VAL A 65 15.50 -36.94 2.58
N THR A 66 15.63 -36.67 3.87
CA THR A 66 14.48 -36.41 4.74
C THR A 66 13.89 -35.09 4.28
N THR A 67 12.97 -35.12 3.33
CA THR A 67 12.15 -33.95 3.00
C THR A 67 11.24 -33.70 4.18
N THR A 68 11.57 -32.72 5.00
CA THR A 68 10.64 -32.18 6.00
C THR A 68 9.44 -31.67 5.22
N THR A 69 8.33 -32.39 5.28
CA THR A 69 7.10 -32.03 4.57
C THR A 69 6.54 -30.75 5.19
N ILE A 70 6.76 -29.61 4.53
CA ILE A 70 6.12 -28.34 4.90
C ILE A 70 4.63 -28.48 4.63
N ALA A 71 3.78 -28.13 5.61
CA ALA A 71 2.34 -28.14 5.45
C ALA A 71 1.89 -27.09 4.42
N GLY A 72 0.68 -27.24 3.87
CA GLY A 72 0.21 -26.37 2.78
C GLY A 72 0.78 -26.77 1.43
N GLN A 73 0.63 -25.93 0.40
CA GLN A 73 1.04 -26.21 -0.98
C GLN A 73 1.65 -24.97 -1.65
N PRO A 74 2.60 -25.14 -2.59
CA PRO A 74 3.08 -24.04 -3.42
C PRO A 74 1.95 -23.50 -4.30
N ILE A 75 2.00 -22.20 -4.56
CA ILE A 75 1.06 -21.49 -5.43
C ILE A 75 1.81 -20.60 -6.43
N VAL A 76 1.18 -20.32 -7.56
CA VAL A 76 1.79 -19.59 -8.70
C VAL A 76 1.26 -18.16 -8.84
N PHE A 77 0.77 -17.58 -7.74
CA PHE A 77 0.33 -16.18 -7.68
C PHE A 77 1.04 -15.45 -6.55
N GLY A 78 1.21 -14.15 -6.72
CA GLY A 78 1.90 -13.29 -5.77
C GLY A 78 2.95 -12.41 -6.46
N PRO A 79 3.75 -11.68 -5.68
CA PRO A 79 4.84 -10.88 -6.19
C PRO A 79 5.86 -11.69 -6.98
N LEU A 80 6.35 -11.13 -8.07
CA LEU A 80 7.42 -11.70 -8.88
C LEU A 80 8.76 -11.54 -8.18
N ALA A 81 9.72 -12.39 -8.53
CA ALA A 81 11.08 -12.26 -8.02
C ALA A 81 11.67 -10.90 -8.42
N GLY A 82 12.21 -10.17 -7.45
CA GLY A 82 12.77 -8.82 -7.64
C GLY A 82 11.80 -7.68 -7.34
N ASP A 83 10.51 -7.97 -7.16
CA ASP A 83 9.52 -6.96 -6.77
C ASP A 83 9.83 -6.38 -5.39
N VAL A 84 9.68 -5.06 -5.25
CA VAL A 84 9.83 -4.37 -3.97
C VAL A 84 8.47 -4.17 -3.32
N ILE A 85 8.32 -4.66 -2.10
CA ILE A 85 7.06 -4.62 -1.33
C ILE A 85 7.29 -4.04 0.07
N ALA A 86 6.24 -3.46 0.63
CA ALA A 86 6.25 -2.81 1.93
C ALA A 86 5.34 -3.52 2.94
N VAL A 87 5.66 -3.34 4.22
CA VAL A 87 4.80 -3.71 5.35
C VAL A 87 3.62 -2.75 5.43
N ILE A 88 2.43 -3.30 5.66
CA ILE A 88 1.18 -2.56 5.83
C ILE A 88 0.30 -3.19 6.91
N GLY A 89 -0.59 -2.39 7.51
CA GLY A 89 -1.60 -2.84 8.46
C GLY A 89 -1.04 -3.45 9.74
N VAL A 90 0.18 -3.04 10.13
CA VAL A 90 0.83 -3.41 11.39
C VAL A 90 0.81 -2.18 12.29
N ALA A 91 0.43 -2.34 13.55
CA ALA A 91 0.38 -1.23 14.50
C ALA A 91 1.78 -0.67 14.79
N PHE A 92 1.87 0.62 15.10
CA PHE A 92 3.14 1.34 15.32
C PHE A 92 4.03 0.74 16.43
N ASP A 93 3.43 -0.02 17.36
CA ASP A 93 4.08 -0.68 18.49
C ASP A 93 4.25 -2.20 18.30
N ASP A 94 4.02 -2.70 17.08
CA ASP A 94 4.16 -4.10 16.69
C ASP A 94 5.14 -4.28 15.51
N VAL A 95 5.36 -5.54 15.10
CA VAL A 95 6.25 -5.92 14.02
C VAL A 95 5.65 -7.00 13.12
N LEU A 96 5.99 -6.96 11.83
CA LEU A 96 5.75 -8.10 10.93
C LEU A 96 6.86 -9.13 11.11
N ASN A 97 6.49 -10.35 11.47
CA ASN A 97 7.45 -11.45 11.62
C ASN A 97 7.85 -12.05 10.26
N LEU A 98 9.15 -12.03 9.98
CA LEU A 98 9.81 -12.83 8.95
C LEU A 98 10.17 -14.20 9.53
N ARG A 99 9.73 -15.28 8.88
CA ARG A 99 9.82 -16.64 9.42
C ARG A 99 10.61 -17.58 8.54
N GLU A 100 11.11 -18.66 9.13
CA GLU A 100 11.91 -19.67 8.43
C GLU A 100 11.09 -20.45 7.38
N ASN A 101 9.83 -20.72 7.69
CA ASN A 101 8.87 -21.41 6.81
C ASN A 101 7.51 -20.69 6.85
N PRO A 102 6.59 -21.00 5.91
CA PRO A 102 5.20 -20.53 5.96
C PRO A 102 4.48 -21.00 7.23
N GLY A 103 3.86 -20.08 7.96
CA GLY A 103 3.02 -20.40 9.13
C GLY A 103 3.39 -19.60 10.38
N THR A 104 2.41 -19.36 11.25
CA THR A 104 2.59 -18.58 12.48
C THR A 104 3.29 -19.34 13.61
N ASP A 105 3.44 -20.65 13.46
CA ASP A 105 4.11 -21.57 14.37
C ASP A 105 5.60 -21.79 14.03
N GLN A 106 6.06 -21.23 12.91
CA GLN A 106 7.44 -21.38 12.44
C GLN A 106 8.41 -20.44 13.15
N THR A 107 9.70 -20.79 13.18
CA THR A 107 10.77 -19.97 13.78
C THR A 107 10.74 -18.53 13.23
N ILE A 108 10.76 -17.54 14.11
CA ILE A 108 10.89 -16.13 13.74
C ILE A 108 12.37 -15.83 13.52
N LEU A 109 12.71 -15.37 12.31
CA LEU A 109 14.06 -14.96 11.94
C LEU A 109 14.31 -13.48 12.25
N LYS A 110 13.29 -12.63 12.01
CA LYS A 110 13.40 -11.18 12.16
C LYS A 110 12.02 -10.54 12.37
N GLY A 111 11.96 -9.44 13.12
CA GLY A 111 10.81 -8.53 13.16
C GLY A 111 11.05 -7.34 12.24
N LEU A 112 10.10 -7.03 11.37
CA LEU A 112 10.14 -5.91 10.44
C LEU A 112 9.23 -4.79 10.97
N PRO A 113 9.70 -3.53 11.02
CA PRO A 113 8.89 -2.44 11.53
C PRO A 113 7.70 -2.13 10.60
N PRO A 114 6.64 -1.48 11.11
CA PRO A 114 5.39 -1.23 10.37
C PRO A 114 5.55 -0.43 9.07
N THR A 115 6.60 0.39 8.97
CA THR A 115 6.92 1.22 7.80
C THR A 115 8.01 0.63 6.90
N TYR A 116 8.47 -0.60 7.15
CA TYR A 116 9.52 -1.22 6.35
C TYR A 116 9.08 -1.38 4.89
N ALA A 117 9.80 -0.77 3.95
CA ALA A 117 9.36 -0.63 2.56
C ALA A 117 10.36 -1.18 1.51
N SER A 118 11.34 -1.97 1.94
CA SER A 118 12.44 -2.44 1.10
C SER A 118 12.56 -3.98 1.05
N MET A 119 11.47 -4.71 1.25
CA MET A 119 11.49 -6.17 1.09
C MET A 119 11.56 -6.51 -0.40
N VAL A 120 12.43 -7.44 -0.76
CA VAL A 120 12.55 -7.94 -2.13
C VAL A 120 11.93 -9.32 -2.22
N ALA A 121 10.85 -9.45 -3.01
CA ALA A 121 10.19 -10.72 -3.22
C ALA A 121 11.10 -11.71 -3.95
N GLN A 122 11.01 -12.99 -3.57
CA GLN A 122 11.79 -14.07 -4.16
C GLN A 122 11.00 -14.87 -5.19
N GLY A 123 9.75 -14.48 -5.47
CA GLY A 123 8.85 -15.14 -6.43
C GLY A 123 8.21 -16.44 -5.94
N GLU A 124 8.57 -16.92 -4.74
CA GLU A 124 7.97 -18.11 -4.13
C GLU A 124 6.77 -17.72 -3.26
N ALA A 125 5.66 -18.42 -3.47
CA ALA A 125 4.42 -18.24 -2.72
C ALA A 125 3.88 -19.58 -2.23
N TRP A 126 3.28 -19.56 -1.04
CA TRP A 126 2.79 -20.76 -0.37
C TRP A 126 1.42 -20.52 0.24
N GLN A 127 0.51 -21.47 0.02
CA GLN A 127 -0.82 -21.48 0.61
C GLN A 127 -0.84 -22.42 1.82
N MET A 128 -1.19 -21.86 2.97
CA MET A 128 -1.61 -22.57 4.17
C MET A 128 -3.14 -22.60 4.22
N PRO A 129 -3.78 -23.46 5.05
CA PRO A 129 -5.24 -23.61 5.06
C PRO A 129 -6.04 -22.30 5.11
N ASN A 130 -5.55 -21.30 5.85
CA ASN A 130 -6.23 -20.01 6.05
C ASN A 130 -5.32 -18.79 5.80
N SER A 131 -4.18 -18.94 5.12
CA SER A 131 -3.27 -17.83 4.87
C SER A 131 -2.37 -18.07 3.66
N PHE A 132 -1.91 -16.99 3.07
CA PHE A 132 -0.89 -17.01 2.01
C PHE A 132 0.38 -16.40 2.57
N TRP A 133 1.50 -16.94 2.10
CA TRP A 133 2.83 -16.56 2.55
C TRP A 133 3.71 -16.34 1.34
N TYR A 134 4.49 -15.27 1.35
CA TYR A 134 5.44 -14.98 0.29
C TYR A 134 6.85 -14.99 0.84
N LYS A 135 7.77 -15.55 0.08
CA LYS A 135 9.17 -15.57 0.41
C LYS A 135 9.81 -14.25 -0.01
N VAL A 136 10.52 -13.63 0.90
CA VAL A 136 11.09 -12.30 0.75
C VAL A 136 12.50 -12.27 1.33
N GLU A 137 13.29 -11.31 0.86
CA GLU A 137 14.54 -10.89 1.48
C GLU A 137 14.33 -9.54 2.16
N ALA A 138 14.80 -9.42 3.41
CA ALA A 138 14.79 -8.16 4.17
C ALA A 138 16.14 -7.95 4.88
N ASP A 139 16.91 -6.97 4.42
CA ASP A 139 18.30 -6.67 4.83
C ASP A 139 19.18 -7.94 4.89
N GLY A 140 19.22 -8.72 3.79
CA GLY A 140 20.04 -9.92 3.66
C GLY A 140 19.51 -11.17 4.38
N THR A 141 18.36 -11.10 5.05
CA THR A 141 17.69 -12.28 5.64
C THR A 141 16.55 -12.72 4.74
N ILE A 142 16.62 -13.96 4.25
CA ILE A 142 15.55 -14.58 3.45
C ILE A 142 14.61 -15.37 4.36
N GLY A 143 13.31 -15.17 4.20
CA GLY A 143 12.29 -15.89 4.95
C GLY A 143 10.90 -15.68 4.36
N TRP A 144 9.88 -16.04 5.12
CA TRP A 144 8.47 -15.99 4.74
C TRP A 144 7.71 -14.96 5.58
N VAL A 145 6.92 -14.13 4.92
CA VAL A 145 6.00 -13.20 5.57
C VAL A 145 4.56 -13.52 5.18
N SER A 146 3.63 -13.22 6.08
CA SER A 146 2.21 -13.34 5.77
C SER A 146 1.82 -12.33 4.70
N ALA A 147 1.21 -12.81 3.63
CA ALA A 147 0.71 -11.98 2.55
C ALA A 147 -0.36 -10.98 3.04
N ARG A 148 -0.92 -11.14 4.24
CA ARG A 148 -1.89 -10.21 4.84
C ARG A 148 -1.33 -8.80 5.08
N PHE A 149 -0.04 -8.70 5.37
CA PHE A 149 0.60 -7.48 5.91
C PHE A 149 1.60 -6.86 4.95
N ILE A 150 1.43 -7.11 3.65
CA ILE A 150 2.33 -6.59 2.61
C ILE A 150 1.57 -6.10 1.39
N ALA A 151 2.10 -5.07 0.75
CA ALA A 151 1.58 -4.48 -0.48
C ALA A 151 2.69 -3.79 -1.26
N TYR A 152 2.43 -3.46 -2.53
CA TYR A 152 3.22 -2.47 -3.24
C TYR A 152 2.77 -1.07 -2.81
N LEU A 153 3.73 -0.14 -2.74
CA LEU A 153 3.42 1.28 -2.58
C LEU A 153 3.23 1.89 -3.96
N GLY A 154 2.03 2.35 -4.25
CA GLY A 154 1.72 3.11 -5.46
C GLY A 154 1.96 4.60 -5.29
N ASP A 155 1.32 5.38 -6.14
CA ASP A 155 1.47 6.83 -6.13
C ASP A 155 0.94 7.46 -4.84
N VAL A 156 1.55 8.61 -4.53
CA VAL A 156 1.15 9.50 -3.43
C VAL A 156 0.36 10.67 -4.01
N THR A 157 -0.77 10.97 -3.39
CA THR A 157 -1.69 12.05 -3.79
C THR A 157 -2.02 12.93 -2.60
N ASP A 158 -2.23 14.23 -2.84
CA ASP A 158 -2.80 15.12 -1.83
C ASP A 158 -4.33 15.04 -1.90
N ASP A 159 -4.91 14.42 -0.89
CA ASP A 159 -6.35 14.16 -0.81
C ASP A 159 -7.08 15.13 0.13
N THR A 160 -6.40 16.18 0.61
CA THR A 160 -6.93 17.12 1.60
C THR A 160 -8.28 17.71 1.17
N SER A 161 -8.37 18.20 -0.07
CA SER A 161 -9.60 18.82 -0.58
C SER A 161 -10.74 17.81 -0.72
N ARG A 162 -10.43 16.55 -1.04
CA ARG A 162 -11.41 15.48 -1.14
C ARG A 162 -12.01 15.17 0.23
N ILE A 163 -11.16 15.04 1.25
CA ILE A 163 -11.59 14.78 2.64
C ILE A 163 -12.46 15.92 3.17
N VAL A 164 -12.03 17.17 3.01
CA VAL A 164 -12.82 18.35 3.40
C VAL A 164 -14.18 18.37 2.69
N GLY A 165 -14.20 18.00 1.40
CA GLY A 165 -15.44 17.88 0.64
C GLY A 165 -16.40 16.80 1.16
N ILE A 166 -15.87 15.63 1.54
CA ILE A 166 -16.65 14.52 2.13
C ILE A 166 -17.24 14.91 3.48
N LEU A 167 -16.44 15.56 4.32
CA LEU A 167 -16.82 15.94 5.69
C LEU A 167 -17.64 17.24 5.75
N GLY A 168 -17.71 17.99 4.66
CA GLY A 168 -18.44 19.27 4.59
C GLY A 168 -17.72 20.44 5.27
N GLY A 169 -16.44 20.31 5.60
CA GLY A 169 -15.64 21.30 6.31
C GLY A 169 -14.27 20.76 6.71
N ILE A 170 -13.41 21.64 7.21
CA ILE A 170 -12.12 21.22 7.81
C ILE A 170 -12.46 20.58 9.17
N PRO A 171 -12.18 19.27 9.39
CA PRO A 171 -12.44 18.65 10.66
C PRO A 171 -11.47 19.15 11.73
N GLU A 172 -11.95 19.17 12.96
CA GLU A 172 -11.18 19.42 14.17
C GLU A 172 -11.39 18.27 15.16
N ALA A 173 -10.37 17.97 15.97
CA ALA A 173 -10.44 16.91 16.97
C ALA A 173 -9.55 17.23 18.18
N GLU A 174 -9.86 16.62 19.34
CA GLU A 174 -9.11 16.84 20.58
C GLU A 174 -7.67 16.30 20.50
N THR A 175 -7.47 15.19 19.78
CA THR A 175 -6.13 14.58 19.60
C THR A 175 -5.84 14.25 18.14
N MET A 176 -4.55 14.06 17.82
CA MET A 176 -4.15 13.57 16.50
C MET A 176 -4.72 12.17 16.19
N LEU A 177 -4.99 11.34 17.21
CA LEU A 177 -5.63 10.04 17.00
C LEU A 177 -7.11 10.19 16.64
N ASP A 178 -7.84 11.05 17.34
CA ASP A 178 -9.24 11.33 17.00
C ASP A 178 -9.35 11.96 15.60
N LEU A 179 -8.40 12.82 15.24
CA LEU A 179 -8.31 13.37 13.88
C LEU A 179 -8.02 12.26 12.86
N ALA A 180 -7.14 11.32 13.19
CA ALA A 180 -6.84 10.16 12.34
C ALA A 180 -8.05 9.26 12.14
N ASP A 181 -8.85 9.04 13.19
CA ASP A 181 -10.08 8.25 13.10
C ASP A 181 -11.10 8.93 12.18
N ILE A 182 -11.30 10.25 12.30
CA ILE A 182 -12.19 11.02 11.40
C ILE A 182 -11.74 10.90 9.93
N VAL A 183 -10.44 11.07 9.66
CA VAL A 183 -9.89 10.94 8.29
C VAL A 183 -9.97 9.49 7.80
N GLY A 184 -9.69 8.53 8.67
CA GLY A 184 -9.76 7.10 8.39
C GLY A 184 -11.17 6.66 7.99
N ASP A 185 -12.19 7.10 8.72
CA ASP A 185 -13.60 6.85 8.41
C ASP A 185 -14.01 7.48 7.07
N ALA A 186 -13.52 8.69 6.76
CA ALA A 186 -13.78 9.34 5.48
C ALA A 186 -13.08 8.66 4.28
N LEU A 187 -12.00 7.93 4.53
CA LEU A 187 -11.22 7.17 3.54
C LEU A 187 -11.67 5.72 3.39
N GLY A 188 -12.22 5.15 4.45
CA GLY A 188 -12.58 3.75 4.54
C GLY A 188 -13.82 3.38 3.72
N SER A 189 -14.04 2.07 3.64
CA SER A 189 -15.26 1.47 3.14
C SER A 189 -16.03 0.83 4.29
N ASP A 190 -17.35 0.91 4.25
CA ASP A 190 -18.25 0.20 5.18
C ASP A 190 -18.58 -1.22 4.70
N ASP A 191 -18.51 -1.47 3.38
CA ASP A 191 -18.85 -2.77 2.76
C ASP A 191 -17.89 -3.11 1.60
N PRO A 192 -16.84 -3.92 1.85
CA PRO A 192 -16.47 -4.48 3.14
C PRO A 192 -15.95 -3.41 4.09
N ALA A 193 -16.10 -3.64 5.40
CA ALA A 193 -15.56 -2.76 6.43
C ALA A 193 -14.03 -2.75 6.36
N SER A 194 -13.45 -1.55 6.22
CA SER A 194 -12.01 -1.35 6.24
C SER A 194 -11.45 -1.50 7.66
N LEU A 195 -10.23 -2.05 7.75
CA LEU A 195 -9.43 -2.07 8.97
C LEU A 195 -8.51 -0.85 8.98
N ILE A 196 -8.72 0.05 9.94
CA ILE A 196 -7.88 1.22 10.16
C ILE A 196 -6.83 0.87 11.22
N THR A 197 -5.56 1.18 10.96
CA THR A 197 -4.44 0.85 11.85
C THR A 197 -3.42 1.98 11.90
N VAL A 198 -3.15 2.51 13.10
CA VAL A 198 -2.09 3.50 13.32
C VAL A 198 -0.73 2.83 13.14
N THR A 199 -0.03 3.18 12.07
CA THR A 199 1.24 2.57 11.62
C THR A 199 2.45 3.39 12.06
N VAL A 200 2.27 4.70 12.26
CA VAL A 200 3.25 5.58 12.92
C VAL A 200 2.55 6.32 14.04
N ALA A 201 3.15 6.29 15.23
CA ALA A 201 2.62 6.96 16.42
C ALA A 201 2.41 8.47 16.17
N PRO A 202 1.39 9.07 16.79
CA PRO A 202 1.16 10.49 16.66
C PRO A 202 2.33 11.29 17.27
N THR A 203 2.75 12.35 16.58
CA THR A 203 3.65 13.36 17.11
C THR A 203 2.89 14.66 17.33
N VAL A 204 3.36 15.46 18.30
CA VAL A 204 2.76 16.74 18.68
C VAL A 204 3.85 17.81 18.72
N GLY A 205 3.55 18.96 18.13
CA GLY A 205 4.42 20.12 18.04
C GLY A 205 3.69 21.27 17.33
N ASP A 206 4.43 22.12 16.62
CA ASP A 206 3.83 23.16 15.77
C ASP A 206 2.95 22.57 14.64
N LEU A 207 3.23 21.32 14.27
CA LEU A 207 2.45 20.48 13.39
C LEU A 207 2.39 19.09 14.02
N GLY A 208 1.19 18.56 14.21
CA GLY A 208 0.97 17.18 14.60
C GLY A 208 0.97 16.27 13.38
N GLU A 209 1.52 15.06 13.52
CA GLU A 209 1.60 14.09 12.43
C GLU A 209 1.19 12.71 12.92
N VAL A 210 0.51 11.95 12.07
CA VAL A 210 0.16 10.54 12.32
C VAL A 210 0.04 9.81 10.98
N VAL A 211 0.39 8.52 10.96
CA VAL A 211 0.22 7.69 9.76
C VAL A 211 -0.68 6.51 10.08
N ILE A 212 -1.73 6.34 9.27
CA ILE A 212 -2.64 5.21 9.36
C ILE A 212 -2.64 4.41 8.06
N ASP A 213 -2.84 3.11 8.18
CA ASP A 213 -3.18 2.22 7.07
C ASP A 213 -4.67 1.90 7.13
N ILE A 214 -5.37 2.08 6.01
CA ILE A 214 -6.77 1.72 5.81
C ILE A 214 -6.81 0.54 4.83
N VAL A 215 -6.99 -0.68 5.33
CA VAL A 215 -6.91 -1.91 4.53
C VAL A 215 -8.29 -2.53 4.33
N GLY A 216 -8.59 -2.97 3.11
CA GLY A 216 -9.86 -3.62 2.78
C GLY A 216 -10.91 -2.64 2.25
N LEU A 217 -10.64 -2.06 1.07
CA LEU A 217 -11.55 -1.14 0.37
C LEU A 217 -12.57 -1.84 -0.55
N GLY A 218 -12.53 -3.17 -0.63
CA GLY A 218 -13.42 -3.95 -1.53
C GLY A 218 -12.98 -3.99 -3.00
N ASP A 219 -11.95 -3.25 -3.36
CA ASP A 219 -11.29 -3.32 -4.67
C ASP A 219 -10.31 -4.50 -4.70
N ASP A 220 -10.24 -5.21 -5.83
CA ASP A 220 -9.44 -6.42 -5.98
C ASP A 220 -7.98 -6.14 -6.40
N SER A 221 -7.71 -4.91 -6.85
CA SER A 221 -6.40 -4.38 -7.24
C SER A 221 -5.83 -3.45 -6.17
N VAL A 222 -6.66 -2.56 -5.62
CA VAL A 222 -6.33 -1.68 -4.49
C VAL A 222 -6.62 -2.38 -3.18
N ARG A 223 -5.56 -2.69 -2.45
CA ARG A 223 -5.66 -3.35 -1.15
C ARG A 223 -6.08 -2.40 -0.04
N GLY A 224 -5.70 -1.13 -0.15
CA GLY A 224 -5.92 -0.13 0.88
C GLY A 224 -5.21 1.18 0.56
N LEU A 225 -5.15 2.04 1.56
CA LEU A 225 -4.49 3.34 1.53
C LEU A 225 -3.59 3.48 2.75
N ARG A 226 -2.48 4.19 2.61
CA ARG A 226 -1.70 4.72 3.73
C ARG A 226 -1.85 6.23 3.72
N ALA A 227 -2.43 6.78 4.79
CA ALA A 227 -2.64 8.20 4.94
C ALA A 227 -1.63 8.78 5.94
N HIS A 228 -0.82 9.74 5.50
CA HIS A 228 -0.01 10.60 6.36
C HIS A 228 -0.79 11.89 6.60
N ILE A 229 -1.20 12.09 7.84
CA ILE A 229 -2.14 13.13 8.25
C ILE A 229 -1.38 14.17 9.04
N PHE A 230 -1.55 15.42 8.65
CA PHE A 230 -0.96 16.58 9.30
C PHE A 230 -2.07 17.41 9.93
N GLY A 231 -1.95 17.67 11.23
CA GLY A 231 -2.87 18.51 12.00
C GLY A 231 -2.17 19.76 12.52
N GLN A 232 -2.79 20.92 12.43
CA GLN A 232 -2.31 22.15 13.03
C GLN A 232 -3.03 22.38 14.38
N PRO A 233 -2.31 22.68 15.48
CA PRO A 233 -2.96 23.04 16.73
C PRO A 233 -3.99 24.16 16.54
N THR A 234 -5.15 24.04 17.18
CA THR A 234 -6.20 25.07 17.17
C THR A 234 -5.74 26.34 17.90
N GLU A 235 -6.41 27.47 17.66
CA GLU A 235 -6.02 28.76 18.25
C GLU A 235 -6.06 28.78 19.80
N ASP A 236 -6.97 27.99 20.38
CA ASP A 236 -7.08 27.79 21.83
C ASP A 236 -6.07 26.77 22.37
N GLY A 237 -5.39 26.02 21.49
CA GLY A 237 -4.43 24.97 21.84
C GLY A 237 -5.08 23.73 22.47
N GLU A 238 -6.41 23.56 22.36
CA GLU A 238 -7.15 22.44 22.95
C GLU A 238 -7.33 21.26 22.00
N GLY A 239 -6.95 21.40 20.72
CA GLY A 239 -7.05 20.33 19.74
C GLY A 239 -6.25 20.57 18.46
N PHE A 240 -6.62 19.85 17.41
CA PHE A 240 -6.00 19.92 16.09
C PHE A 240 -7.06 20.13 15.01
N SER A 241 -6.75 21.00 14.06
CA SER A 241 -7.47 21.17 12.80
C SER A 241 -6.72 20.47 11.66
N LEU A 242 -7.43 19.84 10.73
CA LEU A 242 -6.78 19.19 9.60
C LEU A 242 -6.04 20.20 8.72
N LYS A 243 -4.74 19.96 8.51
CA LYS A 243 -3.89 20.77 7.64
C LYS A 243 -3.76 20.16 6.25
N SER A 244 -3.37 18.89 6.18
CA SER A 244 -3.23 18.15 4.92
C SER A 244 -3.30 16.64 5.14
N VAL A 245 -3.63 15.91 4.08
CA VAL A 245 -3.61 14.45 4.02
C VAL A 245 -2.89 14.01 2.74
N GLU A 246 -1.77 13.32 2.90
CA GLU A 246 -1.08 12.64 1.81
C GLU A 246 -1.45 11.17 1.82
N VAL A 247 -1.95 10.67 0.69
CA VAL A 247 -2.44 9.29 0.55
C VAL A 247 -1.57 8.53 -0.42
N THR A 248 -0.92 7.48 0.06
CA THR A 248 -0.25 6.46 -0.76
C THR A 248 -1.21 5.32 -1.04
N THR A 249 -1.35 4.92 -2.30
CA THR A 249 -2.18 3.76 -2.66
C THR A 249 -1.43 2.46 -2.32
N LEU A 250 -2.11 1.49 -1.68
CA LEU A 250 -1.53 0.18 -1.37
C LEU A 250 -2.05 -0.86 -2.37
N CYS A 251 -1.19 -1.37 -3.26
CA CYS A 251 -1.60 -2.30 -4.31
C CYS A 251 -1.42 -3.76 -3.88
N GLY A 252 -2.41 -4.60 -4.18
CA GLY A 252 -2.42 -6.01 -3.79
C GLY A 252 -1.80 -6.96 -4.82
N ARG A 253 -1.87 -6.62 -6.10
CA ARG A 253 -1.58 -7.54 -7.22
C ARG A 253 -0.37 -7.18 -8.05
N GLY A 254 0.09 -5.93 -7.97
CA GLY A 254 1.20 -5.43 -8.74
C GLY A 254 1.17 -3.91 -8.81
N LEU A 255 2.20 -3.36 -9.44
CA LEU A 255 2.35 -1.94 -9.68
C LEU A 255 2.86 -1.72 -11.11
N SER A 256 2.20 -0.86 -11.86
CA SER A 256 2.65 -0.39 -13.19
C SER A 256 2.48 1.11 -13.27
N ASP A 257 3.58 1.83 -13.56
CA ASP A 257 3.60 3.28 -13.68
C ASP A 257 2.96 4.02 -12.48
N GLY A 258 3.16 3.50 -11.26
CA GLY A 258 2.59 4.08 -10.03
C GLY A 258 1.16 3.63 -9.69
N LEU A 259 0.51 2.89 -10.58
CA LEU A 259 -0.88 2.45 -10.44
C LEU A 259 -1.00 0.95 -10.14
N CYS A 260 -2.02 0.58 -9.37
CA CYS A 260 -2.33 -0.81 -9.10
C CYS A 260 -2.83 -1.52 -10.36
N THR A 261 -2.37 -2.76 -10.56
CA THR A 261 -2.69 -3.62 -11.72
C THR A 261 -3.41 -4.89 -11.32
#